data_AF-A0A9D7KJV5-F1
#
_entry.id   AF-A0A9D7KJV5-F1
#
_cell.length_a   1.000
_cell.length_b   1.000
_cell.length_c   1.000
_cell.angle_alpha   90.00
_cell.angle_beta   90.00
_cell.angle_gamma   90.00
#
_symmetry.space_group_name_H-M   'P 1'
#
loop_
_entity.id
_entity.type
_entity.pdbx_description
1 polymer ?
#
loop_
_entity_poly.entity_id
_entity_poly.type
_entity_poly.pdbx_seq_one_letter_code
_entity_poly.pdbx_strand_id
1 'polypeptide(L)'
;MTKTLVWILVFLATFAALFFLQHLTKDDGTSSTVSGYMEGSDSVGVAGAGGSELVSQFGCLNCHGNDLAGTPAAPPLTGLSKYYDREGLITYLRNPDKNKTGARFDEYKTKYASGIMPAYGNKDLKDLGKIADYLLSK
;
A
#
# COMPACT_ATOMS: atom_id res chain seq x y z
N MET A 1 27.94 -33.50 -38.62
CA MET A 1 27.23 -32.44 -37.89
C MET A 1 28.19 -31.27 -37.71
N THR A 2 27.80 -30.05 -38.08
CA THR A 2 28.69 -28.88 -37.99
C THR A 2 28.94 -28.55 -36.52
N LYS A 3 30.19 -28.25 -36.16
CA LYS A 3 30.59 -27.95 -34.77
C LYS A 3 29.67 -26.92 -34.11
N THR A 4 29.16 -25.98 -34.90
CA THR A 4 28.19 -24.94 -34.49
C THR A 4 26.89 -25.51 -33.93
N LEU A 5 26.36 -26.60 -34.50
CA LEU A 5 25.09 -27.20 -34.06
C LEU A 5 25.23 -27.86 -32.68
N VAL A 6 26.40 -28.42 -32.38
CA VAL A 6 26.72 -29.00 -31.06
C VAL A 6 26.76 -27.90 -29.99
N TRP A 7 27.40 -26.77 -30.28
CA TRP A 7 27.47 -25.64 -29.33
C TRP A 7 26.10 -25.01 -29.07
N ILE A 8 25.22 -24.93 -30.07
CA ILE A 8 23.84 -24.44 -29.90
C ILE A 8 23.04 -25.38 -28.99
N LEU A 9 23.14 -26.70 -29.19
CA LEU A 9 22.42 -27.67 -28.35
C LEU A 9 22.91 -27.67 -26.90
N VAL A 10 24.22 -27.52 -26.68
CA VAL A 10 24.79 -27.39 -25.32
C VAL A 10 24.26 -26.14 -24.64
N PHE A 11 24.29 -24.98 -25.33
CA PHE A 11 23.80 -23.73 -24.76
C PHE A 11 22.31 -23.79 -24.42
N LEU A 12 21.50 -24.38 -25.30
CA LEU A 12 20.06 -24.52 -25.11
C LEU A 12 19.71 -25.48 -23.97
N ALA A 13 20.47 -26.57 -23.81
CA ALA A 13 20.31 -27.50 -22.69
C ALA A 13 20.70 -26.86 -21.35
N THR A 14 21.79 -26.08 -21.31
CA THR A 14 22.20 -25.35 -20.10
C THR A 14 21.15 -24.30 -19.71
N PHE A 15 20.63 -23.53 -20.66
CA PHE A 15 19.59 -22.54 -20.40
C PHE A 15 18.29 -23.19 -19.89
N ALA A 16 17.86 -24.29 -20.52
CA ALA A 16 16.68 -25.03 -20.08
C ALA A 16 16.84 -25.60 -18.67
N ALA A 17 18.02 -26.12 -18.32
CA ALA A 17 18.32 -26.61 -16.98
C ALA A 17 18.29 -25.51 -15.92
N LEU A 18 18.85 -24.34 -16.21
CA LEU A 18 18.80 -23.17 -15.32
C LEU A 18 17.36 -22.66 -15.15
N PHE A 19 16.59 -22.61 -16.24
CA PHE A 19 15.18 -22.21 -16.21
C PHE A 19 14.33 -23.17 -15.36
N PHE A 20 14.56 -24.48 -15.48
CA PHE A 20 13.88 -25.48 -14.66
C PHE A 20 14.27 -25.37 -13.18
N LEU A 21 15.56 -25.15 -12.87
CA LEU A 21 16.00 -24.91 -11.49
C LEU A 21 15.35 -23.68 -10.86
N GLN A 22 15.12 -22.62 -11.64
CA GLN A 22 14.39 -21.44 -11.20
C GLN A 22 12.88 -21.70 -11.02
N HIS A 23 12.30 -22.65 -11.76
CA HIS A 23 10.89 -23.03 -11.62
C HIS A 23 10.64 -23.97 -10.44
N LEU A 24 11.57 -24.88 -10.14
CA LEU A 24 11.46 -25.82 -9.01
C LEU A 24 11.72 -25.17 -7.63
N THR A 25 12.24 -23.95 -7.58
CA THR A 25 12.42 -23.21 -6.32
C THR A 25 11.21 -22.35 -5.93
N LYS A 26 10.08 -22.50 -6.62
CA LYS A 26 8.77 -21.92 -6.23
C LYS A 26 7.84 -23.04 -5.75
N ASP A 27 8.03 -23.47 -4.50
CA ASP A 27 7.03 -24.26 -3.77
C ASP A 27 6.33 -23.37 -2.73
N ASP A 28 5.20 -22.82 -3.16
CA ASP A 28 3.88 -22.83 -2.51
C ASP A 28 3.77 -22.79 -0.97
N GLY A 29 3.51 -21.58 -0.48
CA GLY A 29 2.77 -21.31 0.77
C GLY A 29 1.41 -20.66 0.48
N THR A 30 0.41 -21.49 0.16
CA THR A 30 -1.05 -21.40 0.42
C THR A 30 -1.78 -20.03 0.51
N SER A 31 -2.72 -19.86 -0.45
CA SER A 31 -4.12 -19.35 -0.34
C SER A 31 -4.35 -17.89 0.10
N SER A 32 -5.08 -17.04 -0.63
CA SER A 32 -6.39 -17.29 -1.24
C SER A 32 -6.68 -16.36 -2.41
N THR A 33 -7.37 -16.90 -3.42
CA THR A 33 -8.41 -16.28 -4.25
C THR A 33 -8.45 -14.74 -4.32
N VAL A 34 -7.93 -14.17 -5.40
CA VAL A 34 -8.77 -13.33 -6.28
C VAL A 34 -8.21 -13.40 -7.70
N SER A 35 -8.98 -14.04 -8.58
CA SER A 35 -8.86 -13.81 -10.01
C SER A 35 -9.38 -12.39 -10.26
N GLY A 36 -8.46 -11.47 -10.53
CA GLY A 36 -8.76 -10.06 -10.74
C GLY A 36 -7.65 -9.40 -11.54
N TYR A 37 -7.73 -9.55 -12.87
CA TYR A 37 -7.18 -8.70 -13.92
C TYR A 37 -5.75 -8.14 -13.76
N MET A 38 -4.89 -8.61 -14.65
CA MET A 38 -3.63 -8.03 -15.14
C MET A 38 -3.65 -6.48 -15.16
N GLU A 39 -2.70 -5.82 -14.52
CA GLU A 39 -1.40 -5.40 -15.08
C GLU A 39 -1.39 -3.89 -15.30
N GLY A 40 -0.46 -3.20 -14.65
CA GLY A 40 -0.47 -1.75 -14.61
C GLY A 40 0.66 -1.16 -13.77
N SER A 41 1.85 -1.20 -14.37
CA SER A 41 3.04 -0.37 -14.14
C SER A 41 3.73 -0.41 -12.78
N ASP A 42 5.02 -0.69 -12.88
CA ASP A 42 6.10 -0.37 -11.96
C ASP A 42 6.03 1.09 -11.46
N SER A 43 5.16 1.35 -10.49
CA SER A 43 5.41 2.38 -9.49
C SER A 43 6.22 1.71 -8.38
N VAL A 44 7.28 2.38 -7.92
CA VAL A 44 8.05 1.99 -6.74
C VAL A 44 7.18 2.20 -5.49
N GLY A 45 6.02 1.57 -5.43
CA GLY A 45 5.37 1.26 -4.16
C GLY A 45 6.20 0.16 -3.53
N VAL A 46 6.55 0.30 -2.25
CA VAL A 46 7.44 -0.65 -1.57
C VAL A 46 6.78 -2.03 -1.64
N ALA A 47 7.23 -2.83 -2.60
CA ALA A 47 6.69 -4.15 -2.92
C ALA A 47 7.02 -5.08 -1.76
N GLY A 48 6.15 -5.07 -0.75
CA GLY A 48 6.34 -5.83 0.49
C GLY A 48 6.07 -5.04 1.77
N ALA A 49 6.01 -3.70 1.74
CA ALA A 49 5.65 -2.94 2.94
C ALA A 49 4.19 -3.20 3.32
N GLY A 50 3.99 -3.60 4.58
CA GLY A 50 2.68 -3.69 5.21
C GLY A 50 2.11 -2.30 5.54
N GLY A 51 0.81 -2.24 5.85
CA GLY A 51 0.15 -0.96 6.12
C GLY A 51 0.73 -0.17 7.30
N SER A 52 1.23 -0.83 8.35
CA SER A 52 1.91 -0.18 9.48
C SER A 52 3.19 0.54 9.06
N GLU A 53 3.95 -0.11 8.18
CA GLU A 53 5.22 0.42 7.69
C GLU A 53 4.97 1.63 6.79
N LEU A 54 3.97 1.55 5.91
CA LEU A 54 3.55 2.67 5.07
C LEU A 54 3.04 3.86 5.89
N VAL A 55 2.31 3.62 6.98
CA VAL A 55 1.87 4.68 7.92
C VAL A 55 3.07 5.42 8.54
N SER A 56 4.13 4.69 8.89
CA SER A 56 5.38 5.28 9.38
C SER A 56 6.10 6.06 8.27
N GLN A 57 6.31 5.44 7.11
CA GLN A 57 7.03 6.04 5.97
C GLN A 57 6.34 7.30 5.42
N PHE A 58 5.00 7.33 5.46
CA PHE A 58 4.23 8.48 4.98
C PHE A 58 4.17 9.59 6.03
N GLY A 59 4.74 9.38 7.23
CA GLY A 59 4.85 10.37 8.28
C GLY A 59 3.56 10.60 9.05
N CYS A 60 2.59 9.67 9.00
CA CYS A 60 1.30 9.81 9.69
C CYS A 60 1.49 9.98 11.20
N LEU A 61 2.47 9.28 11.77
CA LEU A 61 2.79 9.28 13.19
C LEU A 61 3.24 10.66 13.70
N ASN A 62 3.81 11.50 12.82
CA ASN A 62 4.32 12.83 13.18
C ASN A 62 3.21 13.76 13.72
N CYS A 63 1.98 13.59 13.23
CA CYS A 63 0.84 14.39 13.63
C CYS A 63 -0.17 13.59 14.45
N HIS A 64 -0.35 12.31 14.14
CA HIS A 64 -1.39 11.46 14.77
C HIS A 64 -0.87 10.64 15.98
N GLY A 65 0.41 10.79 16.34
CA GLY A 65 1.03 10.08 17.44
C GLY A 65 1.50 8.67 17.06
N ASN A 66 2.45 8.13 17.84
CA ASN A 66 3.05 6.81 17.58
C ASN A 66 2.06 5.66 17.74
N ASP A 67 1.04 5.83 18.56
CA ASP A 67 -0.03 4.88 18.84
C ASP A 67 -1.32 5.19 18.05
N LEU A 68 -1.29 6.20 17.17
CA LEU A 68 -2.45 6.69 16.44
C LEU A 68 -3.60 7.21 17.32
N ALA A 69 -3.34 7.47 18.61
CA ALA A 69 -4.34 8.02 19.54
C ALA A 69 -4.61 9.52 19.34
N GLY A 70 -3.90 10.15 18.41
CA GLY A 70 -3.99 11.57 18.12
C GLY A 70 -3.09 12.41 19.01
N THR A 71 -2.98 13.68 18.64
CA THR A 71 -2.24 14.71 19.38
C THR A 71 -3.10 15.97 19.45
N PRO A 72 -2.67 17.02 20.18
CA PRO A 72 -3.33 18.32 20.09
C PRO A 72 -3.36 18.90 18.67
N ALA A 73 -2.48 18.43 17.76
CA ALA A 73 -2.41 18.90 16.38
C ALA A 73 -3.28 18.10 15.41
N ALA A 74 -3.60 16.83 15.70
CA ALA A 74 -4.41 15.99 14.80
C ALA A 74 -5.23 14.94 15.56
N PRO A 75 -6.43 14.57 15.06
CA PRO A 75 -7.32 13.63 15.73
C PRO A 75 -6.75 12.20 15.78
N PRO A 76 -7.31 11.31 16.64
CA PRO A 76 -7.01 9.88 16.60
C PRO A 76 -7.35 9.27 15.23
N LEU A 77 -6.55 8.30 14.81
CA LEU A 77 -6.83 7.44 13.66
C LEU A 77 -7.30 6.03 14.07
N THR A 78 -7.61 5.83 15.35
CA THR A 78 -8.25 4.61 15.86
C THR A 78 -9.77 4.67 15.71
N GLY A 79 -10.41 3.52 15.47
CA GLY A 79 -11.87 3.41 15.36
C GLY A 79 -12.47 4.07 14.11
N LEU A 80 -11.67 4.22 13.05
CA LEU A 80 -12.10 4.88 11.80
C LEU A 80 -13.20 4.10 11.06
N SER A 81 -13.32 2.79 11.29
CA SER A 81 -14.34 1.93 10.72
C SER A 81 -15.79 2.36 11.03
N LYS A 82 -15.99 3.21 12.05
CA LYS A 82 -17.30 3.81 12.36
C LYS A 82 -17.70 4.94 11.40
N TYR A 83 -16.73 5.54 10.71
CA TYR A 83 -16.91 6.75 9.91
C TYR A 83 -16.56 6.56 8.44
N TYR A 84 -15.71 5.59 8.15
CA TYR A 84 -15.20 5.33 6.80
C TYR A 84 -15.30 3.85 6.47
N ASP A 85 -15.63 3.58 5.22
CA ASP A 85 -15.27 2.35 4.54
C ASP A 85 -13.88 2.50 3.88
N ARG A 86 -13.40 1.41 3.28
CA ARG A 86 -12.09 1.37 2.63
C ARG A 86 -11.95 2.43 1.55
N GLU A 87 -12.94 2.52 0.66
CA GLU A 87 -12.91 3.45 -0.49
C GLU A 87 -13.03 4.90 -0.06
N GLY A 88 -13.89 5.20 0.92
CA GLY A 88 -14.05 6.51 1.51
C GLY A 88 -12.79 7.00 2.20
N LEU A 89 -12.08 6.11 2.91
CA LEU A 89 -10.80 6.46 3.54
C LEU A 89 -9.71 6.74 2.49
N ILE A 90 -9.60 5.92 1.44
CA ILE A 90 -8.66 6.18 0.33
C ILE A 90 -8.99 7.52 -0.34
N THR A 91 -10.26 7.79 -0.60
CA THR A 91 -10.72 9.03 -1.21
C THR A 91 -10.36 10.24 -0.36
N TYR A 92 -10.58 10.14 0.97
CA TYR A 92 -10.19 11.16 1.92
C TYR A 92 -8.67 11.38 1.94
N LEU A 93 -7.86 10.32 2.01
CA LEU A 93 -6.39 10.42 1.99
C LEU A 93 -5.85 11.08 0.72
N ARG A 94 -6.49 10.84 -0.44
CA ARG A 94 -6.09 11.48 -1.71
C ARG A 94 -6.36 12.98 -1.71
N ASN A 95 -7.45 13.41 -1.08
CA ASN A 95 -7.83 14.82 -1.04
C ASN A 95 -8.61 15.17 0.24
N PRO A 96 -7.92 15.41 1.37
CA PRO A 96 -8.59 15.67 2.65
C PRO A 96 -9.36 17.00 2.62
N ASP A 97 -8.88 18.00 1.88
CA ASP A 97 -9.51 19.32 1.80
C ASP A 97 -10.89 19.30 1.14
N LYS A 98 -11.10 18.42 0.16
CA LYS A 98 -12.41 18.27 -0.50
C LYS A 98 -13.34 17.32 0.25
N ASN A 99 -12.79 16.43 1.08
CA ASN A 99 -13.54 15.38 1.77
C ASN A 99 -13.75 15.63 3.28
N LYS A 100 -13.38 16.80 3.78
CA LYS A 100 -13.64 17.25 5.17
C LYS A 100 -15.07 17.79 5.35
N THR A 101 -16.06 16.92 5.17
CA THR A 101 -17.48 17.30 5.21
C THR A 101 -18.23 16.71 6.41
N GLY A 102 -19.18 17.49 6.96
CA GLY A 102 -20.07 17.06 8.05
C GLY A 102 -19.67 17.58 9.44
N ALA A 103 -20.59 17.41 10.39
CA ALA A 103 -20.51 17.99 11.74
C ALA A 103 -19.25 17.63 12.52
N ARG A 104 -18.70 16.42 12.31
CA ARG A 104 -17.44 15.97 12.93
C ARG A 104 -16.26 16.89 12.55
N PHE A 105 -16.21 17.34 11.31
CA PHE A 105 -15.14 18.24 10.86
C PHE A 105 -15.32 19.68 11.36
N ASP A 106 -16.55 20.10 11.64
CA ASP A 106 -16.79 21.41 12.26
C ASP A 106 -16.23 21.46 13.69
N GLU A 107 -16.35 20.38 14.45
CA GLU A 107 -15.67 20.23 15.75
C GLU A 107 -14.14 20.20 15.58
N TYR A 108 -13.64 19.54 14.54
CA TYR A 108 -12.19 19.42 14.32
C TYR A 108 -11.53 20.74 13.92
N LYS A 109 -12.25 21.64 13.24
CA LYS A 109 -11.72 22.96 12.85
C LYS A 109 -11.30 23.79 14.06
N THR A 110 -12.03 23.72 15.16
CA THR A 110 -11.70 24.46 16.38
C THR A 110 -10.65 23.73 17.21
N LYS A 111 -10.77 22.40 17.33
CA LYS A 111 -9.91 21.57 18.17
C LYS A 111 -8.50 21.34 17.60
N TYR A 112 -8.38 21.25 16.27
CA TYR A 112 -7.12 20.95 15.56
C TYR A 112 -6.75 22.04 14.56
N ALA A 113 -7.08 23.31 14.86
CA ALA A 113 -6.90 24.45 13.96
C ALA A 113 -5.47 24.61 13.40
N SER A 114 -4.47 24.12 14.14
CA SER A 114 -3.05 24.19 13.75
C SER A 114 -2.61 23.05 12.82
N GLY A 115 -3.40 21.98 12.69
CA GLY A 115 -3.04 20.78 11.93
C GLY A 115 -3.43 20.87 10.47
N ILE A 116 -2.45 20.86 9.58
CA ILE A 116 -2.68 20.71 8.14
C ILE A 116 -2.52 19.22 7.79
N MET A 117 -3.60 18.59 7.34
CA MET A 117 -3.52 17.23 6.82
C MET A 117 -3.07 17.26 5.35
N PRO A 118 -1.90 16.69 5.01
CA PRO A 118 -1.41 16.70 3.63
C PRO A 118 -2.27 15.80 2.74
N ALA A 119 -2.35 16.15 1.46
CA ALA A 119 -2.98 15.32 0.45
C ALA A 119 -1.99 14.26 -0.07
N TYR A 120 -2.43 13.01 -0.15
CA TYR A 120 -1.65 11.90 -0.69
C TYR A 120 -2.11 11.50 -2.10
N GLY A 121 -2.76 12.39 -2.84
CA GLY A 121 -3.27 12.13 -4.19
C GLY A 121 -2.19 11.75 -5.21
N ASN A 122 -0.93 12.12 -4.94
CA ASN A 122 0.25 11.75 -5.74
C ASN A 122 0.87 10.41 -5.33
N LYS A 123 0.32 9.71 -4.33
CA LYS A 123 0.78 8.39 -3.91
C LYS A 123 0.03 7.28 -4.63
N ASP A 124 0.65 6.10 -4.65
CA ASP A 124 0.10 4.93 -5.30
C ASP A 124 -1.19 4.45 -4.62
N LEU A 125 -2.19 4.08 -5.42
CA LEU A 125 -3.49 3.61 -4.92
C LEU A 125 -3.38 2.31 -4.11
N LYS A 126 -2.43 1.44 -4.45
CA LYS A 126 -2.19 0.18 -3.74
C LYS A 126 -1.65 0.45 -2.34
N ASP A 127 -0.73 1.39 -2.22
CA ASP A 127 -0.15 1.77 -0.91
C ASP A 127 -1.19 2.49 -0.04
N LEU A 128 -1.99 3.38 -0.63
CA LEU A 128 -3.13 3.98 0.09
C LEU A 128 -4.16 2.94 0.52
N GLY A 129 -4.39 1.92 -0.32
CA GLY A 129 -5.25 0.79 0.03
C GLY A 129 -4.75 0.03 1.25
N LYS A 130 -3.45 -0.32 1.28
CA LYS A 130 -2.83 -0.99 2.43
C LYS A 130 -2.88 -0.14 3.71
N ILE A 131 -2.65 1.17 3.58
CA ILE A 131 -2.78 2.10 4.71
C ILE A 131 -4.23 2.11 5.22
N ALA A 132 -5.20 2.24 4.32
CA ALA A 132 -6.61 2.25 4.68
C ALA A 132 -7.02 0.95 5.39
N ASP A 133 -6.62 -0.20 4.86
CA ASP A 133 -6.90 -1.51 5.46
C ASP A 133 -6.32 -1.62 6.87
N TYR A 134 -5.08 -1.15 7.06
CA TYR A 134 -4.45 -1.15 8.37
C TYR A 134 -5.16 -0.21 9.35
N LEU A 135 -5.46 1.02 8.95
CA LEU A 135 -6.11 2.02 9.80
C LEU A 135 -7.54 1.62 10.19
N LEU A 136 -8.27 0.95 9.29
CA LEU A 136 -9.62 0.45 9.59
C LEU A 136 -9.62 -0.74 10.54
N SER A 137 -8.49 -1.44 10.68
CA SER A 137 -8.31 -2.53 11.64
C SER A 137 -7.92 -2.07 13.06
N LYS A 138 -7.72 -0.77 13.28
CA LYS A 138 -7.36 -0.16 14.58
C LYS A 138 -8.57 0.39 15.31
#